data_AF-A0A1E7LWV7-F1
#
_entry.id   AF-A0A1E7LWV7-F1
#
_cell.length_a   1.000
_cell.length_b   1.000
_cell.length_c   1.000
_cell.angle_alpha   90.00
_cell.angle_beta   90.00
_cell.angle_gamma   90.00
#
_symmetry.space_group_name_H-M   'P 1'
#
loop_
_entity.id
_entity.type
_entity.pdbx_description
1 polymer ?
#
loop_
_entity_poly.entity_id
_entity_poly.type
_entity_poly.pdbx_seq_one_letter_code
_entity_poly.pdbx_strand_id
1 'polypeptide(L)'
;MPSRKLHATPARILTAAADHIERVGLYQGDHLWQPGRMGDTAPCTVLHAWERGVRSVRPRWSVRGEPWDIFQRALFDSLMVLSNHINGRPVSGVRWRKLRLTEDAYRRTLLWCWGDEPERTTAEAAAMIRTAAAQYPSGGGHSIPGCPTLKNMV
;
A
#
# COMPACT_ATOMS: atom_id res chain seq x y z
N MET A 1 24.96 -9.64 -17.32
CA MET A 1 23.58 -10.16 -17.14
C MET A 1 22.65 -8.97 -16.92
N PRO A 2 21.62 -8.74 -17.76
CA PRO A 2 20.69 -7.66 -17.48
C PRO A 2 19.92 -8.03 -16.19
N SER A 3 20.10 -7.23 -15.15
CA SER A 3 19.30 -7.30 -13.93
C SER A 3 17.83 -7.22 -14.33
N ARG A 4 17.14 -8.36 -14.33
CA ARG A 4 15.70 -8.46 -14.59
C ARG A 4 15.02 -7.63 -13.50
N LYS A 5 14.68 -6.37 -13.82
CA LYS A 5 13.97 -5.50 -12.87
C LYS A 5 12.67 -6.21 -12.55
N LEU A 6 12.55 -6.67 -11.31
CA LEU A 6 11.33 -7.30 -10.82
C LEU A 6 10.16 -6.34 -11.09
N HIS A 7 9.04 -6.89 -11.58
CA HIS A 7 7.83 -6.11 -11.84
C HIS A 7 7.24 -5.57 -10.54
N ALA A 8 6.59 -4.40 -10.61
CA ALA A 8 5.85 -3.87 -9.46
C ALA A 8 4.73 -4.86 -9.10
N THR A 9 4.64 -5.24 -7.83
CA THR A 9 3.55 -6.05 -7.28
C THR A 9 3.07 -5.44 -5.97
N PRO A 10 1.82 -5.70 -5.55
CA PRO A 10 1.31 -5.22 -4.27
C PRO A 10 2.19 -5.68 -3.10
N ALA A 11 2.56 -6.96 -3.07
CA ALA A 11 3.44 -7.51 -2.05
C ALA A 11 4.80 -6.79 -1.98
N ARG A 12 5.41 -6.42 -3.10
CA ARG A 12 6.69 -5.70 -3.09
C ARG A 12 6.55 -4.29 -2.53
N ILE A 13 5.46 -3.59 -2.85
CA ILE A 13 5.15 -2.28 -2.27
C ILE A 13 4.99 -2.40 -0.76
N LEU A 14 4.17 -3.35 -0.31
CA LEU A 14 3.86 -3.54 1.09
C LEU A 14 5.06 -4.04 1.90
N THR A 15 5.87 -4.96 1.35
CA THR A 15 7.11 -5.40 2.01
C THR A 15 8.08 -4.23 2.20
N ALA A 16 8.31 -3.43 1.15
CA ALA A 16 9.15 -2.24 1.26
C ALA A 16 8.60 -1.20 2.24
N ALA A 17 7.27 -1.08 2.35
CA ALA A 17 6.63 -0.21 3.34
C ALA A 17 6.83 -0.71 4.77
N ALA A 18 6.69 -2.02 5.01
CA ALA A 18 6.92 -2.63 6.31
C ALA A 18 8.37 -2.46 6.76
N ASP A 19 9.33 -2.74 5.88
CA ASP A 19 10.75 -2.58 6.18
C ASP A 19 11.11 -1.10 6.42
N HIS A 20 10.45 -0.19 5.71
CA HIS A 20 10.64 1.24 5.94
C HIS A 20 10.16 1.67 7.33
N ILE A 21 8.91 1.35 7.71
CA ILE A 21 8.35 1.78 8.99
C ILE A 21 9.04 1.10 10.18
N GLU A 22 9.46 -0.16 10.03
CA GLU A 22 10.25 -0.85 11.05
C GLU A 22 11.60 -0.16 11.30
N ARG A 23 12.23 0.35 10.23
CA ARG A 23 13.51 1.06 10.32
C ARG A 23 13.39 2.45 10.94
N VAL A 24 12.34 3.21 10.63
CA VAL A 24 12.24 4.64 11.03
C VAL A 24 11.32 4.88 12.22
N GLY A 25 10.46 3.92 12.54
CA GLY A 25 9.44 4.04 13.59
C GLY A 25 8.11 4.58 13.08
N LEU A 26 7.04 4.22 13.80
CA LEU A 26 5.72 4.81 13.61
C LEU A 26 5.66 6.21 14.23
N TYR A 27 5.16 7.17 13.46
CA TYR A 27 4.76 8.48 13.94
C TYR A 27 3.26 8.46 14.32
N GLN A 28 2.94 8.81 15.56
CA GLN A 28 1.59 9.00 16.09
C GLN A 28 1.40 10.46 16.51
N GLY A 29 0.61 11.25 15.79
CA GLY A 29 0.23 12.61 16.15
C GLY A 29 1.35 13.65 16.41
N ASP A 30 0.92 14.88 16.74
CA ASP A 30 1.78 16.07 16.85
C ASP A 30 2.86 15.99 17.94
N HIS A 31 2.70 15.12 18.95
CA HIS A 31 3.62 15.02 20.08
C HIS A 31 4.98 14.41 19.71
N LEU A 32 5.09 13.79 18.54
CA LEU A 32 6.33 13.26 17.98
C LEU A 32 6.94 14.17 16.91
N TRP A 33 6.29 15.29 16.57
CA TRP A 33 6.81 16.24 15.59
C TRP A 33 7.99 17.02 16.18
N GLN A 34 9.20 16.71 15.70
CA GLN A 34 10.42 17.38 16.13
C GLN A 34 11.19 17.88 14.90
N PRO A 35 10.90 19.09 14.38
CA PRO A 35 11.39 19.54 13.08
C PRO A 35 12.92 19.51 12.95
N GLY A 36 13.66 19.71 14.05
CA GLY A 36 15.12 19.59 14.09
C GLY A 36 15.68 18.16 14.07
N ARG A 37 14.82 17.14 14.18
CA ARG A 37 15.15 15.70 14.10
C ARG A 37 14.47 15.00 12.92
N MET A 38 13.72 15.74 12.10
CA MET A 38 13.06 15.19 10.91
C MET A 38 14.09 15.08 9.76
N GLY A 39 14.62 13.87 9.53
CA GLY A 39 15.46 13.51 8.37
C GLY A 39 15.02 12.19 7.73
N ASP A 40 15.87 11.53 6.96
CA ASP A 40 15.56 10.24 6.29
C ASP A 40 15.29 9.05 7.23
N THR A 41 15.49 9.26 8.53
CA THR A 41 15.27 8.32 9.63
C THR A 41 14.15 8.76 10.57
N ALA A 42 13.44 9.84 10.25
CA ALA A 42 12.33 10.31 11.07
C ALA A 42 11.19 9.30 11.09
N PRO A 43 10.53 9.10 12.24
CA PRO A 43 9.30 8.33 12.32
C PRO A 43 8.29 8.81 11.29
N CYS A 44 7.53 7.87 10.72
CA CYS A 44 6.56 8.19 9.68
C CYS A 44 5.20 7.56 9.95
N THR A 45 4.16 8.11 9.34
CA THR A 45 2.82 7.50 9.39
C THR A 45 2.78 6.23 8.54
N VAL A 46 1.78 5.38 8.78
CA VAL A 46 1.52 4.20 7.93
C VAL A 46 1.27 4.60 6.47
N LEU A 47 0.54 5.71 6.26
CA LEU A 47 0.34 6.26 4.91
C LEU A 47 1.69 6.59 4.24
N HIS A 48 2.57 7.29 4.95
CA HIS A 48 3.87 7.65 4.39
C HIS A 48 4.76 6.43 4.14
N ALA A 49 4.75 5.44 5.04
CA ALA A 49 5.46 4.18 4.83
C ALA A 49 5.00 3.49 3.53
N TRP A 50 3.69 3.44 3.28
CA TRP A 50 3.15 2.92 2.01
C TRP A 50 3.62 3.73 0.80
N GLU A 51 3.63 5.06 0.86
CA GLU A 51 4.16 5.91 -0.22
C GLU A 51 5.65 5.66 -0.51
N ARG A 52 6.45 5.39 0.53
CA ARG A 52 7.85 4.99 0.38
C ARG A 52 7.97 3.63 -0.29
N GLY A 53 7.09 2.68 0.05
CA GLY A 53 6.93 1.41 -0.65
C GLY A 53 6.61 1.60 -2.14
N VAL A 54 5.63 2.45 -2.46
CA VAL A 54 5.26 2.79 -3.85
C VAL A 54 6.44 3.38 -4.61
N ARG A 55 7.17 4.32 -3.99
CA ARG A 55 8.34 4.96 -4.60
C ARG A 55 9.47 3.96 -4.90
N SER A 56 9.63 2.91 -4.08
CA SER A 56 10.68 1.90 -4.24
C SER A 56 10.54 1.06 -5.52
N VAL A 57 9.30 0.88 -6.02
CA VAL A 57 9.01 0.09 -7.22
C VAL A 57 8.61 0.94 -8.42
N ARG A 58 8.52 2.26 -8.26
CA ARG A 58 8.07 3.18 -9.31
C ARG A 58 9.04 3.12 -10.50
N PRO A 59 8.56 2.82 -11.72
CA PRO A 59 9.40 2.87 -12.92
C PRO A 59 9.87 4.32 -13.19
N ARG A 60 11.00 4.45 -13.89
CA ARG A 60 11.49 5.77 -14.32
C ARG A 60 10.44 6.44 -15.20
N TRP A 61 10.30 7.76 -15.10
CA TRP A 61 9.35 8.55 -15.90
C TRP A 61 9.56 8.40 -17.41
N SER A 62 10.79 8.10 -17.84
CA SER A 62 11.14 7.83 -19.24
C SER A 62 10.63 6.48 -19.75
N VAL A 63 10.19 5.58 -18.87
CA VAL A 63 9.62 4.27 -19.22
C VAL A 63 8.11 4.42 -19.31
N ARG A 64 7.58 4.45 -20.54
CA ARG A 64 6.15 4.44 -20.83
C ARG A 64 5.67 3.03 -21.22
N GLY A 65 4.35 2.81 -21.22
CA GLY A 65 3.71 1.57 -21.65
C GLY A 65 3.49 0.57 -20.52
N GLU A 66 3.55 -0.73 -20.84
CA GLU A 66 3.22 -1.85 -19.95
C GLU A 66 3.82 -1.74 -18.53
N PRO A 67 5.10 -1.35 -18.31
CA PRO A 67 5.63 -1.21 -16.95
C PRO A 67 4.91 -0.16 -16.11
N TRP A 68 4.40 0.90 -16.73
CA TRP A 68 3.60 1.93 -16.06
C TRP A 68 2.23 1.38 -15.68
N ASP A 69 1.58 0.62 -16.57
CA ASP A 69 0.28 0.01 -16.32
C ASP A 69 0.35 -1.04 -15.20
N ILE A 70 1.41 -1.86 -15.20
CA ILE A 70 1.69 -2.82 -14.12
C ILE A 70 1.88 -2.07 -12.79
N PHE A 71 2.63 -0.97 -12.80
CA PHE A 71 2.83 -0.15 -11.60
C PHE A 71 1.53 0.47 -11.09
N GLN A 72 0.68 1.02 -11.97
CA GLN A 72 -0.60 1.61 -11.56
C GLN A 72 -1.54 0.58 -10.93
N ARG A 73 -1.61 -0.64 -11.51
CA ARG A 73 -2.38 -1.75 -10.90
C ARG A 73 -1.82 -2.12 -9.54
N ALA A 74 -0.50 -2.32 -9.44
CA ALA A 74 0.15 -2.67 -8.17
C ALA A 74 -0.06 -1.59 -7.09
N LEU A 75 -0.01 -0.30 -7.47
CA LEU A 75 -0.30 0.83 -6.59
C LEU A 75 -1.72 0.72 -6.03
N PHE A 76 -2.72 0.62 -6.90
CA PHE A 76 -4.13 0.54 -6.49
C PHE A 76 -4.39 -0.70 -5.63
N ASP A 77 -3.93 -1.87 -6.07
CA ASP A 77 -4.13 -3.14 -5.37
C ASP A 77 -3.47 -3.13 -3.99
N SER A 78 -2.26 -2.56 -3.86
CA SER A 78 -1.59 -2.45 -2.55
C SER A 78 -2.36 -1.57 -1.56
N LEU A 79 -2.91 -0.45 -2.03
CA LEU A 79 -3.74 0.44 -1.21
C LEU A 79 -5.03 -0.26 -0.81
N MET A 80 -5.69 -0.94 -1.75
CA MET A 80 -6.92 -1.68 -1.51
C MET A 80 -6.72 -2.78 -0.46
N VAL A 81 -5.69 -3.61 -0.61
CA VAL A 81 -5.38 -4.72 0.30
C VAL A 81 -5.08 -4.21 1.70
N LEU A 82 -4.20 -3.22 1.81
CA LEU A 82 -3.81 -2.67 3.11
C LEU A 82 -5.00 -2.01 3.82
N SER A 83 -5.77 -1.19 3.11
CA SER A 83 -6.94 -0.51 3.68
C SER A 83 -8.09 -1.48 4.04
N ASN A 84 -8.29 -2.55 3.26
CA ASN A 84 -9.24 -3.61 3.61
C ASN A 84 -8.80 -4.37 4.86
N HIS A 85 -7.49 -4.65 4.98
CA HIS A 85 -6.93 -5.36 6.12
C HIS A 85 -7.12 -4.58 7.43
N ILE A 86 -6.77 -3.29 7.47
CA ILE A 86 -6.99 -2.45 8.67
C ILE A 86 -8.46 -2.23 8.99
N ASN A 87 -9.34 -2.22 7.97
CA ASN A 87 -10.78 -2.09 8.15
C ASN A 87 -11.44 -3.42 8.58
N GLY A 88 -10.68 -4.54 8.59
CA GLY A 88 -11.14 -5.89 8.91
C GLY A 88 -12.11 -6.50 7.88
N ARG A 89 -12.43 -5.77 6.82
CA ARG A 89 -13.36 -6.17 5.75
C ARG A 89 -13.17 -5.29 4.52
N PRO A 90 -13.66 -5.72 3.34
CA PRO A 90 -13.67 -4.86 2.15
C PRO A 90 -14.31 -3.50 2.43
N VAL A 91 -13.60 -2.42 2.08
CA VAL A 91 -14.13 -1.07 2.23
C VAL A 91 -15.29 -0.86 1.24
N SER A 92 -16.48 -0.56 1.76
CA SER A 92 -17.67 -0.34 0.95
C SER A 92 -17.67 1.04 0.29
N GLY A 93 -18.00 1.08 -1.00
CA GLY A 93 -18.12 2.33 -1.74
C GLY A 93 -19.27 3.25 -1.30
N VAL A 94 -20.16 2.78 -0.43
CA VAL A 94 -21.16 3.65 0.23
C VAL A 94 -20.47 4.65 1.16
N ARG A 95 -19.39 4.25 1.86
CA ARG A 95 -18.73 5.08 2.87
C ARG A 95 -18.08 6.34 2.27
N TRP A 96 -17.22 6.19 1.26
CA TRP A 96 -16.54 7.34 0.67
C TRP A 96 -17.48 8.22 -0.15
N ARG A 97 -18.50 7.66 -0.81
CA ARG A 97 -19.53 8.45 -1.50
C ARG A 97 -20.31 9.34 -0.53
N LYS A 98 -20.68 8.83 0.65
CA LYS A 98 -21.37 9.63 1.69
C LYS A 98 -20.52 10.82 2.15
N LEU A 99 -19.20 10.64 2.20
CA LEU A 99 -18.24 11.68 2.57
C LEU A 99 -17.80 12.56 1.40
N ARG A 100 -18.33 12.35 0.19
CA ARG A 100 -17.93 13.04 -1.05
C ARG A 100 -16.42 12.94 -1.33
N LEU A 101 -15.81 11.82 -0.96
CA LEU A 101 -14.41 11.50 -1.22
C LEU A 101 -14.29 10.52 -2.40
N THR A 102 -13.16 10.56 -3.09
CA THR A 102 -12.77 9.46 -3.98
C THR A 102 -12.41 8.23 -3.14
N GLU A 103 -12.48 7.05 -3.76
CA GLU A 103 -12.05 5.80 -3.12
C GLU A 103 -10.59 5.89 -2.64
N ASP A 104 -9.70 6.40 -3.50
CA ASP A 104 -8.28 6.60 -3.19
C ASP A 104 -8.09 7.50 -1.97
N ALA A 105 -8.72 8.68 -1.97
CA ALA A 105 -8.62 9.62 -0.85
C ALA A 105 -9.09 8.98 0.45
N TYR A 106 -10.24 8.29 0.43
CA TYR A 106 -10.78 7.63 1.62
C TYR A 106 -9.87 6.51 2.14
N ARG A 107 -9.34 5.66 1.26
CA ARG A 107 -8.43 4.58 1.66
C ARG A 107 -7.12 5.12 2.24
N ARG A 108 -6.57 6.20 1.66
CA ARG A 108 -5.40 6.89 2.21
C ARG A 108 -5.69 7.50 3.58
N THR A 109 -6.87 8.07 3.78
CA THR A 109 -7.33 8.55 5.10
C THR A 109 -7.42 7.41 6.11
N LEU A 110 -7.92 6.23 5.73
CA LEU A 110 -7.95 5.08 6.63
C LEU A 110 -6.53 4.70 7.12
N LEU A 111 -5.54 4.68 6.22
CA LEU A 111 -4.15 4.39 6.62
C LEU A 111 -3.60 5.42 7.60
N TRP A 112 -3.90 6.70 7.36
CA TRP A 112 -3.51 7.79 8.26
C TRP A 112 -4.15 7.60 9.64
N CYS A 113 -5.48 7.48 9.70
CA CYS A 113 -6.22 7.37 10.95
C CYS A 113 -5.82 6.12 11.75
N TRP A 114 -5.64 4.97 11.10
CA TRP A 114 -5.25 3.75 11.79
C TRP A 114 -3.90 3.89 12.50
N GLY A 115 -2.92 4.51 11.84
CA GLY A 115 -1.59 4.72 12.45
C GLY A 115 -1.57 5.81 13.53
N ASP A 116 -2.56 6.69 13.53
CA ASP A 116 -2.73 7.77 14.51
C ASP A 116 -3.52 7.34 15.75
N GLU A 117 -4.10 6.13 15.74
CA GLU A 117 -4.75 5.56 16.93
C GLU A 117 -3.74 5.49 18.09
N PRO A 118 -4.12 5.90 19.32
CA PRO A 118 -3.26 5.81 20.49
C PRO A 118 -2.75 4.38 20.71
N GLU A 119 -1.55 4.26 21.28
CA GLU A 119 -0.93 2.97 21.68
C GLU A 119 -0.52 2.04 20.53
N ARG A 120 -0.77 2.39 19.27
CA ARG A 120 -0.18 1.70 18.11
C ARG A 120 1.35 1.71 18.20
N THR A 121 1.96 0.59 17.84
CA THR A 121 3.42 0.46 17.88
C THR A 121 4.02 0.29 16.49
N THR A 122 5.30 0.62 16.36
CA THR A 122 6.08 0.32 15.14
C THR A 122 6.02 -1.16 14.76
N ALA A 123 6.18 -2.05 15.73
CA ALA A 123 6.18 -3.50 15.51
C ALA A 123 4.80 -3.97 15.00
N GLU A 124 3.73 -3.46 15.59
CA GLU A 124 2.37 -3.74 15.15
C GLU A 124 2.11 -3.22 13.73
N ALA A 125 2.51 -1.97 13.43
CA ALA A 125 2.35 -1.41 12.10
C ALA A 125 3.12 -2.22 11.03
N ALA A 126 4.37 -2.60 11.32
CA ALA A 126 5.16 -3.44 10.43
C ALA A 126 4.55 -4.83 10.24
N ALA A 127 4.10 -5.48 11.33
CA ALA A 127 3.45 -6.79 11.28
C ALA A 127 2.12 -6.75 10.50
N MET A 128 1.32 -5.70 10.69
CA MET A 128 0.07 -5.48 9.96
C MET A 128 0.33 -5.33 8.46
N ILE A 129 1.31 -4.51 8.06
CA ILE A 129 1.67 -4.35 6.65
C ILE A 129 2.18 -5.67 6.04
N ARG A 130 3.01 -6.43 6.77
CA ARG A 130 3.51 -7.75 6.33
C ARG A 130 2.38 -8.77 6.16
N THR A 131 1.42 -8.77 7.08
CA THR A 131 0.23 -9.65 6.99
C THR A 131 -0.62 -9.31 5.78
N ALA A 132 -0.80 -8.02 5.47
CA ALA A 132 -1.44 -7.56 4.24
C ALA A 132 -0.65 -7.99 2.99
N ALA A 133 0.68 -7.89 3.01
CA ALA A 133 1.54 -8.31 1.90
C ALA A 133 1.43 -9.82 1.60
N ALA A 134 1.31 -10.64 2.63
CA ALA A 134 1.21 -12.10 2.52
C ALA A 134 -0.08 -12.57 1.79
N GLN A 135 -1.12 -11.72 1.70
CA GLN A 135 -2.35 -12.04 0.96
C GLN A 135 -2.14 -12.06 -0.57
N TYR A 136 -1.02 -11.52 -1.06
CA TYR A 136 -0.65 -11.50 -2.48
C TYR A 136 0.78 -12.03 -2.66
N PRO A 137 1.04 -13.33 -2.45
CA PRO A 137 2.36 -13.89 -2.65
C PRO A 137 2.86 -13.53 -4.06
N SER A 138 4.10 -13.06 -4.14
CA SER A 138 4.75 -12.70 -5.40
C SER A 138 5.03 -13.96 -6.20
N GLY A 139 4.01 -14.53 -6.82
CA GLY A 139 4.10 -15.81 -7.53
C GLY A 139 2.74 -16.46 -7.67
N GLY A 140 1.94 -16.00 -8.63
CA GLY A 140 0.70 -16.66 -9.00
C GLY A 140 0.10 -15.97 -10.21
N GLY A 141 0.14 -16.64 -11.36
CA GLY A 141 -0.47 -16.15 -12.59
C GLY A 141 -1.95 -15.84 -12.42
N HIS A 142 -2.46 -15.02 -13.32
CA HIS A 142 -3.88 -14.67 -13.45
C HIS A 142 -4.80 -15.85 -13.14
N SER A 143 -5.52 -15.75 -12.03
CA SER A 143 -6.78 -16.45 -11.80
C SER A 143 -7.55 -15.63 -10.79
N ILE A 144 -8.29 -14.64 -11.28
CA ILE A 144 -9.48 -14.17 -10.58
C ILE A 144 -10.51 -15.28 -10.77
N PRO A 145 -10.97 -15.99 -9.72
CA PRO A 145 -12.13 -16.84 -9.83
C PRO A 145 -13.34 -15.89 -9.84
N GLY A 146 -14.01 -15.74 -10.99
CA GLY A 146 -15.31 -15.07 -11.02
C GLY A 146 -15.63 -14.15 -12.19
N CYS A 147 -14.88 -14.14 -13.29
CA CYS A 147 -15.34 -13.51 -14.53
C CYS A 147 -15.72 -14.59 -15.55
N PRO A 148 -17.01 -14.76 -15.92
CA PRO A 148 -17.38 -15.62 -17.02
C PRO A 148 -16.87 -15.00 -18.32
N THR A 149 -15.91 -15.65 -18.96
CA THR A 149 -15.46 -15.28 -20.30
C THR A 149 -16.60 -15.49 -21.30
N LEU A 150 -16.96 -14.42 -22.00
CA LEU A 150 -17.77 -14.38 -23.23
C LEU A 150 -17.06 -15.12 -24.38
N LYS A 151 -16.85 -16.42 -24.22
CA LYS A 151 -16.41 -17.35 -25.27
C LYS A 151 -17.17 -18.64 -25.07
N ASN A 152 -18.45 -18.61 -25.40
CA ASN A 152 -19.27 -19.73 -25.86
C ASN A 152 -20.70 -19.20 -26.07
N MET A 153 -20.88 -18.44 -27.15
CA MET A 153 -22.15 -18.36 -27.86
C MET A 153 -21.83 -18.67 -29.31
N VAL A 154 -21.98 -19.95 -29.65
CA VAL A 154 -22.28 -20.41 -31.01
C VAL A 154 -23.79 -20.58 -31.05
#